data_AF-A0A1V5GHV7-F1
#
_entry.id   AF-A0A1V5GHV7-F1
#
_cell.length_a   1.000
_cell.length_b   1.000
_cell.length_c   1.000
_cell.angle_alpha   90.00
_cell.angle_beta   90.00
_cell.angle_gamma   90.00
#
_symmetry.space_group_name_H-M   'P 1'
#
loop_
_entity.id
_entity.type
_entity.pdbx_description
1 polymer ?
#
loop_
_entity_poly.entity_id
_entity_poly.type
_entity_poly.pdbx_seq_one_letter_code
_entity_poly.pdbx_strand_id
1 'polypeptide(L)'
;MNKLKPYVICLGIIIAGLVLASLLDIVLAALMPRFYSTAAFIVIFGVAGIIVSLLCFVTATDLGNKPGMKLKWPIIIFLACTGIIFFTLLAKLEGGEYRAAFQSYGVTLALSSFIFVKEKNNEQRI
;
A
#
# COMPACT_ATOMS: atom_id res chain seq x y z
N MET A 1 6.59 -14.06 -20.47
CA MET A 1 5.96 -13.85 -19.14
C MET A 1 4.87 -12.80 -19.30
N ASN A 2 3.63 -13.06 -18.86
CA ASN A 2 2.52 -12.13 -19.09
C ASN A 2 2.78 -10.81 -18.35
N LYS A 3 2.83 -9.67 -19.06
CA LYS A 3 3.24 -8.36 -18.51
C LYS A 3 2.34 -7.89 -17.35
N LEU A 4 1.14 -8.46 -17.23
CA LEU A 4 0.15 -8.16 -16.19
C LEU A 4 0.41 -8.85 -14.85
N LYS A 5 1.16 -9.97 -14.83
CA LYS A 5 1.40 -10.78 -13.63
C LYS A 5 1.87 -9.98 -12.38
N PRO A 6 2.85 -9.07 -12.46
CA PRO A 6 3.32 -8.35 -11.28
C PRO A 6 2.26 -7.40 -10.69
N TYR A 7 1.41 -6.78 -11.53
CA TYR A 7 0.35 -5.88 -11.07
C TYR A 7 -0.76 -6.65 -10.35
N VAL A 8 -1.13 -7.84 -10.86
CA VAL A 8 -2.13 -8.70 -10.23
C VAL A 8 -1.63 -9.19 -8.86
N ILE A 9 -0.35 -9.56 -8.77
CA ILE A 9 0.26 -9.95 -7.49
C ILE A 9 0.25 -8.77 -6.51
N CYS A 10 0.66 -7.58 -6.96
CA CYS A 10 0.64 -6.38 -6.10
C CYS A 10 -0.78 -6.05 -5.63
N LEU A 11 -1.78 -6.14 -6.50
CA LEU A 11 -3.18 -5.92 -6.14
C LEU A 11 -3.65 -6.95 -5.10
N GLY A 12 -3.25 -8.22 -5.24
CA GLY A 12 -3.49 -9.25 -4.24
C GLY A 12 -2.87 -8.93 -2.88
N ILE A 13 -1.62 -8.46 -2.85
CA ILE A 13 -0.93 -8.03 -1.62
C ILE A 13 -1.65 -6.84 -0.99
N ILE A 14 -2.09 -5.86 -1.79
CA ILE A 14 -2.84 -4.69 -1.33
C ILE A 14 -4.17 -5.08 -0.67
N ILE A 15 -4.91 -6.01 -1.27
CA ILE A 15 -6.17 -6.48 -0.69
C ILE A 15 -5.91 -7.32 0.58
N ALA A 16 -4.94 -8.23 0.54
CA ALA A 16 -4.60 -9.07 1.70
C ALA A 16 -4.15 -8.22 2.90
N GLY A 17 -3.31 -7.21 2.67
CA GLY A 17 -2.88 -6.29 3.73
C GLY A 17 -4.03 -5.49 4.33
N LEU A 18 -4.98 -5.03 3.51
CA LEU A 18 -6.18 -4.35 3.99
C LEU A 18 -7.04 -5.27 4.87
N VAL A 19 -7.25 -6.52 4.44
CA VAL A 19 -8.02 -7.51 5.21
C VAL A 19 -7.34 -7.83 6.53
N LEU A 20 -6.03 -8.05 6.53
CA LEU A 20 -5.26 -8.32 7.74
C LEU A 20 -5.27 -7.13 8.71
N ALA A 21 -5.15 -5.90 8.21
CA ALA A 21 -5.27 -4.69 9.02
C ALA A 21 -6.66 -4.58 9.67
N SER A 22 -7.71 -4.89 8.91
CA SER A 22 -9.09 -4.87 9.41
C SER A 22 -9.33 -5.93 10.48
N LEU A 23 -8.81 -7.15 10.29
CA LEU A 23 -8.90 -8.21 11.30
C LEU A 23 -8.12 -7.86 12.57
N LEU A 24 -6.91 -7.33 12.42
CA LEU A 24 -6.10 -6.87 13.56
C LEU A 24 -6.82 -5.78 14.34
N ASP A 25 -7.45 -4.85 13.62
CA ASP A 25 -8.22 -3.77 14.22
C ASP A 25 -9.39 -4.29 15.07
N ILE A 26 -10.19 -5.21 14.52
CA ILE A 26 -11.29 -5.88 15.26
C ILE A 26 -10.77 -6.54 16.53
N VAL A 27 -9.64 -7.26 16.44
CA VAL A 27 -9.02 -7.92 17.59
C VAL A 27 -8.56 -6.91 18.64
N LEU A 28 -7.93 -5.82 18.23
CA LEU A 28 -7.46 -4.77 19.15
C LEU A 28 -8.61 -4.00 19.81
N ALA A 29 -9.67 -3.71 19.06
CA ALA A 29 -10.89 -3.10 19.59
C ALA A 29 -11.55 -3.99 20.66
N ALA A 30 -11.56 -5.32 20.44
CA ALA A 30 -12.12 -6.29 21.38
C ALA A 30 -11.24 -6.50 22.63
N LEU A 31 -9.92 -6.55 22.48
CA LEU A 31 -8.99 -6.85 23.58
C LEU A 31 -8.63 -5.62 24.43
N MET A 32 -8.60 -4.43 23.83
CA MET A 32 -8.15 -3.20 24.49
C MET A 32 -9.15 -2.03 24.35
N PRO A 33 -10.45 -2.22 24.64
CA PRO A 33 -11.47 -1.21 24.39
C PRO A 33 -11.21 0.11 25.14
N ARG A 34 -10.54 0.05 26.31
CA ARG A 34 -10.19 1.24 27.10
C ARG A 34 -9.10 2.12 26.46
N PHE A 35 -8.24 1.54 25.64
CA PHE A 35 -7.13 2.26 24.98
C PHE A 35 -7.34 2.43 23.49
N TYR A 36 -8.38 1.80 22.94
CA TYR A 36 -8.73 1.90 21.54
C TYR A 36 -9.23 3.30 21.21
N SER A 37 -8.63 3.91 20.19
CA SER A 37 -8.95 5.27 19.76
C SER A 37 -8.87 5.36 18.25
N THR A 38 -9.51 6.39 17.68
CA THR A 38 -9.42 6.70 16.25
C THR A 38 -7.97 6.88 15.77
N ALA A 39 -7.07 7.31 16.65
CA ALA A 39 -5.64 7.40 16.32
C ALA A 39 -5.00 6.02 16.15
N ALA A 40 -5.30 5.06 17.03
CA ALA A 40 -4.80 3.68 16.90
C ALA A 40 -5.32 3.03 15.60
N PHE A 41 -6.59 3.24 15.30
CA PHE A 41 -7.22 2.83 14.04
C PHE A 41 -6.47 3.36 12.81
N ILE A 42 -6.23 4.67 12.74
CA ILE A 42 -5.49 5.30 11.64
C ILE A 42 -4.06 4.75 11.53
N VAL A 43 -3.39 4.51 12.65
CA VAL A 43 -2.00 4.02 12.67
C VAL A 43 -1.92 2.58 12.14
N ILE A 44 -2.84 1.70 12.52
CA ILE A 44 -2.86 0.30 12.05
C ILE A 44 -2.92 0.26 10.52
N PHE A 45 -3.86 1.01 9.93
CA PHE A 45 -4.03 1.06 8.48
C PHE A 45 -2.87 1.81 7.80
N GLY A 46 -2.34 2.87 8.38
CA GLY A 46 -1.16 3.55 7.85
C GLY A 46 0.07 2.64 7.78
N VAL A 47 0.37 1.91 8.86
CA VAL A 47 1.50 0.97 8.91
C VAL A 47 1.32 -0.17 7.91
N ALA A 48 0.10 -0.72 7.81
CA ALA A 48 -0.22 -1.74 6.82
C ALA A 48 0.03 -1.26 5.38
N GLY A 49 -0.35 -0.02 5.05
CA GLY A 49 -0.11 0.56 3.73
C GLY A 49 1.38 0.68 3.39
N ILE A 50 2.22 1.06 4.36
CA ILE A 50 3.68 1.09 4.20
C ILE A 50 4.23 -0.32 3.94
N ILE A 51 3.87 -1.31 4.76
CA ILE A 51 4.38 -2.68 4.63
C ILE A 51 3.99 -3.27 3.27
N VAL A 52 2.73 -3.12 2.87
CA VAL A 52 2.23 -3.60 1.57
C VAL A 52 2.97 -2.94 0.41
N SER A 53 3.20 -1.62 0.47
CA SER A 53 3.93 -0.90 -0.59
C SER A 53 5.35 -1.43 -0.78
N LEU A 54 6.05 -1.73 0.33
CA LEU A 54 7.37 -2.36 0.33
C LEU A 54 7.34 -3.75 -0.27
N LEU A 55 6.40 -4.60 0.16
CA LEU A 55 6.26 -5.97 -0.36
C LEU A 55 5.96 -5.97 -1.86
N CYS A 56 5.08 -5.10 -2.33
CA CYS A 56 4.78 -4.93 -3.75
C CYS A 56 6.01 -4.50 -4.53
N PHE A 57 6.77 -3.53 -4.02
CA PHE A 57 7.99 -3.05 -4.67
C PHE A 57 9.04 -4.16 -4.78
N VAL A 58 9.38 -4.84 -3.68
CA VAL A 58 10.36 -5.94 -3.65
C VAL A 58 9.94 -7.10 -4.56
N THR A 59 8.67 -7.51 -4.49
CA THR A 59 8.17 -8.62 -5.33
C THR A 59 8.24 -8.26 -6.82
N ALA A 60 7.93 -7.01 -7.17
CA ALA A 60 7.96 -6.58 -8.55
C ALA A 60 9.38 -6.36 -9.09
N THR A 61 10.32 -5.90 -8.26
CA THR A 61 11.73 -5.77 -8.65
C THR A 61 12.38 -7.14 -8.83
N ASP A 62 12.09 -8.11 -7.96
CA ASP A 62 12.57 -9.48 -8.09
C ASP A 62 12.05 -10.15 -9.39
N LEU A 63 10.77 -9.97 -9.70
CA LEU A 63 10.19 -10.42 -10.97
C LEU A 63 10.77 -9.67 -12.19
N GLY A 64 11.21 -8.43 -12.01
CA GLY A 64 11.80 -7.56 -13.03
C GLY A 64 13.30 -7.76 -13.28
N ASN A 65 14.02 -8.41 -12.37
CA ASN A 65 15.43 -8.80 -12.59
C ASN A 65 15.60 -9.88 -13.67
N LYS A 66 14.50 -10.37 -14.26
CA LYS A 66 14.54 -11.20 -15.46
C LYS A 66 14.89 -10.36 -16.69
N PRO A 67 15.81 -10.83 -17.55
CA PRO A 67 16.27 -10.07 -18.70
C PRO A 67 15.09 -9.61 -19.58
N GLY A 68 15.01 -8.30 -19.84
CA GLY A 68 14.00 -7.68 -20.68
C GLY A 68 12.79 -7.02 -19.97
N MET A 69 12.72 -7.00 -18.63
CA MET A 69 11.60 -6.39 -17.89
C MET A 69 12.00 -5.23 -16.97
N LYS A 70 11.82 -3.99 -17.41
CA LYS A 70 11.95 -2.81 -16.53
C LYS A 70 10.63 -2.55 -15.78
N LEU A 71 10.41 -3.23 -14.65
CA LEU A 71 9.17 -3.15 -13.85
C LEU A 71 9.18 -2.13 -12.70
N LYS A 72 10.35 -1.57 -12.33
CA LYS A 72 10.47 -0.63 -11.20
C LYS A 72 9.49 0.57 -11.31
N TRP A 73 9.55 1.30 -12.42
CA TRP A 73 8.75 2.53 -12.62
C TRP A 73 7.25 2.29 -12.78
N PRO A 74 6.81 1.34 -13.63
CA PRO A 74 5.39 1.10 -13.78
C PRO A 74 4.71 0.67 -12.47
N ILE A 75 5.43 -0.01 -11.59
CA ILE A 75 4.90 -0.46 -10.29
C ILE A 75 4.83 0.70 -9.29
N ILE A 76 5.81 1.60 -9.29
CA ILE A 76 5.74 2.83 -8.49
C ILE A 76 4.52 3.66 -8.90
N ILE A 77 4.31 3.87 -10.21
CA ILE A 77 3.15 4.62 -10.72
C ILE A 77 1.85 3.89 -10.35
N PHE A 78 1.82 2.56 -10.49
CA PHE A 78 0.67 1.76 -10.09
C PHE A 78 0.33 1.95 -8.60
N LEU A 79 1.31 1.84 -7.70
CA LEU A 79 1.12 2.06 -6.26
C LEU A 79 0.63 3.48 -5.95
N ALA A 80 1.17 4.50 -6.62
CA ALA A 80 0.72 5.88 -6.48
C ALA A 80 -0.75 6.04 -6.90
N CYS A 81 -1.11 5.53 -8.09
CA CYS A 81 -2.48 5.60 -8.61
C CYS A 81 -3.45 4.82 -7.71
N THR A 82 -3.08 3.62 -7.27
CA THR A 82 -3.91 2.83 -6.35
C THR A 82 -4.07 3.55 -5.02
N GLY A 83 -3.01 4.13 -4.46
CA GLY A 83 -3.08 4.93 -3.24
C GLY A 83 -4.04 6.12 -3.36
N ILE A 84 -4.01 6.84 -4.49
CA ILE A 84 -4.94 7.95 -4.77
C ILE A 84 -6.38 7.44 -4.88
N ILE A 85 -6.61 6.30 -5.54
CA ILE A 85 -7.95 5.68 -5.66
C ILE A 85 -8.48 5.30 -4.27
N PHE A 86 -7.63 4.73 -3.41
CA PHE A 86 -8.00 4.40 -2.04
C PHE A 86 -8.34 5.63 -1.20
N PHE A 87 -7.53 6.69 -1.32
CA PHE A 87 -7.71 7.94 -0.59
C PHE A 87 -8.96 8.73 -1.02
N THR A 88 -9.29 8.73 -2.30
CA THR A 88 -10.36 9.58 -2.86
C THR A 88 -11.66 8.82 -3.06
N LEU A 89 -11.63 7.78 -3.89
CA LEU A 89 -12.82 7.13 -4.42
C LEU A 89 -13.37 6.12 -3.42
N LEU A 90 -12.52 5.21 -2.92
CA LEU A 90 -12.93 4.20 -1.95
C LEU A 90 -13.29 4.81 -0.60
N ALA A 91 -12.51 5.78 -0.11
CA ALA A 91 -12.84 6.49 1.12
C ALA A 91 -14.18 7.24 1.03
N LYS A 92 -14.53 7.79 -0.14
CA LYS A 92 -15.83 8.45 -0.35
C LYS A 92 -16.97 7.46 -0.51
N LEU A 93 -16.73 6.31 -1.14
CA LEU A 93 -17.71 5.24 -1.31
C LEU A 93 -18.06 4.56 0.02
N GLU A 94 -17.09 4.38 0.92
CA GLU A 94 -17.36 3.85 2.25
C GLU A 94 -18.10 4.87 3.11
N GLY A 95 -17.64 6.13 3.15
CA GLY A 95 -18.38 7.26 3.72
C GLY A 95 -18.72 7.17 5.21
N GLY A 96 -18.23 6.14 5.91
CA GLY A 96 -18.58 5.74 7.27
C GLY A 96 -17.39 5.74 8.21
N GLU A 97 -17.34 4.78 9.13
CA GLU A 97 -16.32 4.70 10.18
C GLU A 97 -14.93 4.37 9.64
N TYR A 98 -14.82 3.65 8.51
CA TYR A 98 -13.55 3.25 7.92
C TYR A 98 -12.95 4.30 6.99
N ARG A 99 -13.60 5.44 6.77
CA ARG A 99 -13.13 6.49 5.87
C ARG A 99 -11.70 6.92 6.19
N ALA A 100 -11.40 7.14 7.48
CA ALA A 100 -10.06 7.53 7.92
C ALA A 100 -9.02 6.41 7.73
N ALA A 101 -9.44 5.14 7.87
CA ALA A 101 -8.60 3.97 7.58
C ALA A 101 -8.28 3.86 6.08
N PHE A 102 -9.28 3.97 5.20
CA PHE A 102 -9.06 3.98 3.74
C PHE A 102 -8.17 5.15 3.30
N GLN A 103 -8.36 6.33 3.90
CA GLN A 103 -7.52 7.49 3.63
C GLN A 103 -6.07 7.29 4.08
N SER A 104 -5.85 6.83 5.30
CA SER A 104 -4.50 6.59 5.83
C SER A 104 -3.77 5.48 5.07
N TYR A 105 -4.46 4.39 4.74
CA TYR A 105 -3.93 3.31 3.90
C TYR A 105 -3.56 3.81 2.50
N GLY A 106 -4.44 4.59 1.86
CA GLY A 106 -4.19 5.16 0.53
C GLY A 106 -3.06 6.19 0.51
N VAL A 107 -3.00 7.09 1.50
CA VAL A 107 -1.94 8.11 1.63
C VAL A 107 -0.59 7.46 1.84
N THR A 108 -0.50 6.45 2.73
CA THR A 108 0.77 5.78 2.99
C THR A 108 1.25 4.94 1.80
N LEU A 109 0.34 4.28 1.07
CA LEU A 109 0.66 3.64 -0.21
C LEU A 109 1.26 4.64 -1.22
N ALA A 110 0.63 5.80 -1.38
CA ALA A 110 1.10 6.82 -2.31
C ALA A 110 2.43 7.45 -1.86
N LEU A 111 2.57 7.82 -0.58
CA LEU A 111 3.80 8.41 -0.05
C LEU A 111 4.99 7.45 -0.12
N SER A 112 4.79 6.18 0.23
CA SER A 112 5.85 5.17 0.10
C SER A 112 6.31 5.01 -1.35
N SER A 113 5.39 5.12 -2.32
CA SER A 113 5.77 5.09 -3.74
C SER A 113 6.72 6.23 -4.13
N PHE A 114 6.54 7.45 -3.57
CA PHE A 114 7.45 8.58 -3.80
C PHE A 114 8.83 8.37 -3.18
N ILE A 115 8.92 7.64 -2.06
CA ILE A 115 10.22 7.29 -1.46
C ILE A 115 11.00 6.39 -2.42
N PHE A 116 10.34 5.43 -3.08
CA PHE A 116 10.98 4.57 -4.08
C PHE A 116 11.43 5.31 -5.35
N VAL A 117 10.79 6.44 -5.70
CA VAL A 117 11.23 7.31 -6.81
C VAL A 117 12.61 7.91 -6.56
N LYS A 118 12.92 8.27 -5.31
CA LYS A 118 14.17 8.98 -4.95
C LYS A 118 15.42 8.16 -5.24
N GLU A 119 15.32 6.83 -5.24
CA GLU A 119 16.42 5.90 -5.52
C GLU A 119 17.03 6.10 -6.92
N LYS A 120 16.23 6.53 -7.91
CA LYS A 120 16.69 6.86 -9.28
C LYS A 120 17.80 7.90 -9.31
N ASN A 121 17.66 8.93 -8.48
CA ASN A 121 18.53 10.10 -8.55
C ASN A 121 19.91 9.81 -7.94
N ASN A 122 20.04 8.72 -7.18
CA ASN A 122 21.33 8.25 -6.70
C ASN A 122 22.00 7.28 -7.69
N GLU A 123 21.26 6.40 -8.38
CA GLU A 123 21.83 5.52 -9.42
C GLU A 123 22.33 6.28 -10.66
N GLN A 124 21.78 7.46 -10.98
CA GLN A 124 22.25 8.29 -12.10
C GLN A 124 23.40 9.26 -11.76
N ARG A 125 23.87 9.27 -10.50
CA ARG A 125 24.95 10.16 -10.02
C ARG A 125 26.30 9.45 -9.82
N ILE A 126 26.42 8.18 -10.21
CA ILE A 126 27.65 7.39 -10.13
C ILE A 126 28.11 7.05 -11.55
#